data_AF-A0A3A8M2K2-F1
#
_entry.id   AF-A0A3A8M2K2-F1
#
_cell.length_a   1.000
_cell.length_b   1.000
_cell.length_c   1.000
_cell.angle_alpha   90.00
_cell.angle_beta   90.00
_cell.angle_gamma   90.00
#
_symmetry.space_group_name_H-M   'P 1'
#
loop_
_entity.id
_entity.type
_entity.pdbx_description
1 polymer ?
#
loop_
_entity_poly.entity_id
_entity_poly.type
_entity_poly.pdbx_seq_one_letter_code
_entity_poly.pdbx_strand_id
1 'polypeptide(L)'
;MLTLTLLASPAVGVAAEADGPCGGLTFDNGRLTTGRLLEPRGAQTEACLREVAEAVKARPSIRGLTVAAKLPDAQRLDGQGLAAAKAAAEVLVTAGIPRTRVSFVAPPGIPDAPGQLQLAYVERPTQPAVARVRTASGPVSSGSGEAAMRSRLAGDSLYAGELVATGKNGRAELSLADGSGVFLSPESAVRLGTLELTAERQRKVLLDLVRGTVETEAAPGGTGSVFEVRTRGAVAGVRGTRFRVVQQEDGTSRVETLEGKVALGVDAASVDVGAGYGSRAKPAQAPEAPRALLAAPVLEQPRGGVYPTVPALVWKAVPGAKVYRVEVASSADFAGDVKVQESATPTLSGAAPGPGKWFWRVLAVDADGFVGYPSKIFSFDIPG
;
A
#
# COMPACT_ATOMS: atom_id res chain seq x y z
N MET A 1 -41.60 26.26 19.83
CA MET A 1 -40.29 26.26 20.51
C MET A 1 -39.69 24.86 20.43
N LEU A 2 -38.74 24.64 19.51
CA LEU A 2 -37.53 23.86 19.75
C LEU A 2 -36.69 23.93 18.46
N THR A 3 -35.73 24.84 18.45
CA THR A 3 -34.76 25.03 17.39
C THR A 3 -33.63 24.03 17.65
N LEU A 4 -33.46 23.03 16.78
CA LEU A 4 -32.37 22.05 16.91
C LEU A 4 -31.17 22.54 16.09
N THR A 5 -30.19 23.09 16.79
CA THR A 5 -28.92 23.57 16.24
C THR A 5 -28.03 22.37 15.87
N LEU A 6 -27.81 22.14 14.57
CA LEU A 6 -26.81 21.18 14.09
C LEU A 6 -25.41 21.78 14.26
N LEU A 7 -24.62 21.18 15.17
CA LEU A 7 -23.19 21.40 15.30
C LEU A 7 -22.47 20.78 14.09
N ALA A 8 -21.94 21.64 13.21
CA ALA A 8 -20.99 21.24 12.19
C ALA A 8 -19.70 20.75 12.87
N SER A 9 -19.38 19.46 12.72
CA SER A 9 -18.05 18.94 13.04
C SER A 9 -17.08 19.31 11.91
N PRO A 10 -15.83 19.69 12.21
CA PRO A 10 -14.86 20.03 11.19
C PRO A 10 -14.47 18.76 10.44
N ALA A 11 -14.60 18.81 9.12
CA ALA A 11 -14.07 17.80 8.21
C ALA A 11 -12.54 17.76 8.37
N VAL A 12 -12.04 16.66 8.92
CA VAL A 12 -10.62 16.27 8.78
C VAL A 12 -10.47 15.72 7.37
N GLY A 13 -10.30 16.63 6.42
CA GLY A 13 -9.84 16.33 5.07
C GLY A 13 -8.31 16.29 5.04
N VAL A 14 -7.64 15.81 4.00
CA VAL A 14 -8.03 15.15 2.75
C VAL A 14 -6.81 14.29 2.38
N ALA A 15 -7.01 13.31 1.51
CA ALA A 15 -5.97 12.64 0.75
C ALA A 15 -4.85 13.61 0.31
N ALA A 16 -3.59 13.17 0.33
CA ALA A 16 -2.55 13.80 -0.46
C ALA A 16 -2.83 13.48 -1.93
N GLU A 17 -3.81 14.17 -2.51
CA GLU A 17 -4.17 14.12 -3.92
C GLU A 17 -2.99 14.59 -4.78
N ALA A 18 -2.91 14.06 -6.00
CA ALA A 18 -1.95 14.43 -7.04
C ALA A 18 -2.03 15.93 -7.47
N ASP A 19 -2.90 16.73 -6.86
CA ASP A 19 -3.14 18.16 -7.11
C ASP A 19 -2.34 19.12 -6.19
N GLY A 20 -1.51 18.60 -5.30
CA GLY A 20 -0.60 19.42 -4.49
C GLY A 20 0.43 20.20 -5.33
N PRO A 21 1.07 21.26 -4.80
CA PRO A 21 2.11 22.01 -5.52
C PRO A 21 3.29 21.15 -5.98
N CYS A 22 3.56 20.01 -5.33
CA CYS A 22 4.54 19.04 -5.81
C CYS A 22 4.05 18.07 -6.91
N GLY A 23 2.73 18.00 -7.18
CA GLY A 23 2.12 17.01 -8.06
C GLY A 23 2.16 15.57 -7.51
N GLY A 24 2.28 15.43 -6.18
CA GLY A 24 2.55 14.17 -5.50
C GLY A 24 3.97 14.09 -4.94
N LEU A 25 4.12 13.48 -3.77
CA LEU A 25 5.38 13.30 -3.06
C LEU A 25 5.61 11.83 -2.74
N THR A 26 6.82 11.36 -3.02
CA THR A 26 7.24 9.98 -2.74
C THR A 26 8.60 9.96 -2.06
N PHE A 27 8.75 9.10 -1.06
CA PHE A 27 9.98 8.96 -0.27
C PHE A 27 10.58 7.57 -0.51
N ASP A 28 11.66 7.48 -1.26
CA ASP A 28 12.25 6.19 -1.61
C ASP A 28 13.77 6.17 -1.43
N ASN A 29 14.26 5.23 -0.62
CA ASN A 29 15.70 4.98 -0.41
C ASN A 29 16.56 6.24 -0.22
N GLY A 30 16.10 7.19 0.60
CA GLY A 30 16.81 8.44 0.87
C GLY A 30 16.70 9.50 -0.24
N ARG A 31 15.85 9.29 -1.25
CA ARG A 31 15.49 10.26 -2.29
C ARG A 31 14.03 10.65 -2.16
N LEU A 32 13.76 11.95 -2.27
CA LEU A 32 12.41 12.49 -2.32
C LEU A 32 12.11 12.87 -3.78
N THR A 33 11.05 12.29 -4.32
CA THR A 33 10.61 12.49 -5.70
C THR A 33 9.24 13.18 -5.72
N THR A 34 9.14 14.19 -6.60
CA THR A 34 7.95 14.99 -6.86
C THR A 34 7.31 14.56 -8.18
N GLY A 35 5.99 14.70 -8.31
CA GLY A 35 5.30 14.45 -9.58
C GLY A 35 5.58 15.51 -10.66
N ARG A 36 6.21 16.63 -10.28
CA ARG A 36 6.64 17.70 -11.19
C ARG A 36 8.14 17.96 -11.06
N LEU A 37 8.77 18.39 -12.15
CA LEU A 37 10.16 18.86 -12.13
C LEU A 37 10.27 20.10 -11.22
N LEU A 38 11.27 20.12 -10.33
CA LEU A 38 11.54 21.29 -9.50
C LEU A 38 12.56 22.19 -10.19
N GLU A 39 12.07 23.27 -10.80
CA GLU A 39 12.92 24.32 -11.34
C GLU A 39 13.81 24.92 -10.24
N PRO A 40 15.04 25.39 -10.55
CA PRO A 40 16.00 25.89 -9.56
C PRO A 40 15.47 27.05 -8.70
N ARG A 41 14.50 27.80 -9.23
CA ARG A 41 13.83 28.94 -8.58
C ARG A 41 12.39 29.06 -9.10
N GLY A 42 11.54 29.75 -8.34
CA GLY A 42 10.20 30.12 -8.77
C GLY A 42 9.14 29.83 -7.71
N ALA A 43 7.99 30.51 -7.81
CA ALA A 43 6.91 30.41 -6.84
C ALA A 43 6.38 28.97 -6.69
N GLN A 44 6.32 28.20 -7.78
CA GLN A 44 5.90 26.81 -7.75
C GLN A 44 6.88 25.93 -6.95
N THR A 45 8.19 26.11 -7.17
CA THR A 45 9.24 25.40 -6.42
C THR A 45 9.14 25.75 -4.93
N GLU A 46 8.96 27.02 -4.58
CA GLU A 46 8.80 27.44 -3.18
C GLU A 46 7.56 26.82 -2.54
N ALA A 47 6.44 26.77 -3.24
CA ALA A 47 5.21 26.14 -2.76
C ALA A 47 5.42 24.64 -2.51
N CYS A 48 6.06 23.92 -3.44
CA CYS A 48 6.37 22.52 -3.26
C CYS A 48 7.37 22.30 -2.11
N LEU A 49 8.39 23.14 -1.93
CA LEU A 49 9.32 23.02 -0.81
C LEU A 49 8.63 23.19 0.55
N ARG A 50 7.59 24.02 0.65
CA ARG A 50 6.77 24.12 1.88
C ARG A 50 5.97 22.83 2.13
N GLU A 51 5.38 22.25 1.09
CA GLU A 51 4.71 20.95 1.17
C GLU A 51 5.69 19.83 1.61
N VAL A 52 6.90 19.81 1.05
CA VAL A 52 8.00 18.94 1.48
C VAL A 52 8.31 19.14 2.97
N ALA A 53 8.35 20.39 3.45
CA ALA A 53 8.62 20.69 4.85
C ALA A 53 7.55 20.08 5.78
N GLU A 54 6.27 20.20 5.44
CA GLU A 54 5.18 19.55 6.18
C GLU A 54 5.32 18.03 6.16
N ALA A 55 5.60 17.46 4.98
CA ALA A 55 5.81 16.03 4.81
C ALA A 55 7.00 15.52 5.65
N VAL A 56 8.09 16.28 5.75
CA VAL A 56 9.25 15.92 6.58
C VAL A 56 8.94 16.07 8.08
N LYS A 57 8.21 17.11 8.49
CA LYS A 57 7.78 17.28 9.90
C LYS A 57 6.88 16.14 10.37
N ALA A 58 6.04 15.59 9.48
CA ALA A 58 5.24 14.42 9.75
C ALA A 58 6.06 13.12 9.92
N ARG A 59 7.37 13.12 9.61
CA ARG A 59 8.27 11.96 9.62
C ARG A 59 9.47 12.15 10.56
N PRO A 60 9.31 11.87 11.87
CA PRO A 60 10.37 12.09 12.86
C PRO A 60 11.68 11.34 12.61
N SER A 61 11.63 10.23 11.84
CA SER A 61 12.80 9.43 11.44
C SER A 61 13.77 10.23 10.56
N ILE A 62 13.26 11.18 9.77
CA ILE A 62 14.08 12.03 8.90
C ILE A 62 14.88 13.01 9.77
N ARG A 63 16.19 12.79 9.81
CA ARG A 63 17.14 13.61 10.57
C ARG A 63 17.97 14.55 9.71
N GLY A 64 18.00 14.32 8.39
CA GLY A 64 18.66 15.21 7.45
C GLY A 64 17.87 15.32 6.15
N LEU A 65 17.93 16.50 5.52
CA LEU A 65 17.36 16.82 4.23
C LEU A 65 18.42 17.61 3.45
N THR A 66 18.76 17.13 2.26
CA THR A 66 19.75 17.73 1.36
C THR A 66 19.07 18.25 0.11
N VAL A 67 19.29 19.52 -0.21
CA VAL A 67 18.90 20.12 -1.48
C VAL A 67 20.10 20.12 -2.43
N ALA A 68 19.97 19.45 -3.58
CA ALA A 68 20.98 19.44 -4.62
C ALA A 68 20.49 20.23 -5.84
N ALA A 69 21.19 21.31 -6.21
CA ALA A 69 20.91 22.02 -7.45
C ALA A 69 21.80 21.49 -8.58
N LYS A 70 21.19 20.79 -9.54
CA LYS A 70 21.85 20.26 -10.73
C LYS A 70 21.55 21.20 -11.90
N LEU A 71 22.47 22.10 -12.19
CA LEU A 71 22.39 23.02 -13.33
C LEU A 71 23.48 22.71 -14.36
N PRO A 72 23.34 23.19 -15.61
CA PRO A 72 24.40 23.13 -16.60
C PRO A 72 25.72 23.65 -16.04
N ASP A 73 26.84 23.04 -16.46
CA ASP A 73 28.14 23.30 -15.85
C ASP A 73 28.56 24.77 -15.91
N ALA A 74 28.22 25.49 -16.98
CA ALA A 74 28.44 26.94 -17.06
C ALA A 74 27.80 27.68 -15.86
N GLN A 75 26.53 27.44 -15.59
CA GLN A 75 25.79 28.08 -14.49
C GLN A 75 26.29 27.61 -13.12
N ARG A 76 26.70 26.35 -13.00
CA ARG A 76 27.26 25.79 -11.76
C ARG A 76 28.60 26.43 -11.42
N LEU A 77 29.49 26.58 -12.40
CA LEU A 77 30.81 27.19 -12.24
C LEU A 77 30.70 28.69 -11.89
N ASP A 78 29.65 29.35 -12.37
CA ASP A 78 29.32 30.75 -12.01
C ASP A 78 28.67 30.88 -10.62
N GLY A 79 28.61 29.80 -9.83
CA GLY A 79 28.06 29.79 -8.46
C GLY A 79 26.53 29.83 -8.39
N GLN A 80 25.83 29.90 -9.54
CA GLN A 80 24.37 29.97 -9.57
C GLN A 80 23.72 28.73 -8.98
N GLY A 81 24.35 27.55 -9.14
CA GLY A 81 23.87 26.31 -8.53
C GLY A 81 23.92 26.31 -7.01
N LEU A 82 25.03 26.76 -6.43
CA LEU A 82 25.11 26.84 -4.98
C LEU A 82 24.13 27.89 -4.43
N ALA A 83 23.97 29.01 -5.13
CA ALA A 83 23.00 30.04 -4.78
C ALA A 83 21.55 29.52 -4.84
N ALA A 84 21.20 28.76 -5.88
CA ALA A 84 19.87 28.15 -6.01
C ALA A 84 19.61 27.12 -4.90
N ALA A 85 20.57 26.22 -4.64
CA ALA A 85 20.44 25.21 -3.59
C ALA A 85 20.29 25.87 -2.20
N LYS A 86 21.06 26.92 -1.93
CA LYS A 86 20.97 27.70 -0.69
C LYS A 86 19.61 28.39 -0.53
N ALA A 87 19.11 29.03 -1.59
CA ALA A 87 17.81 29.70 -1.55
C ALA A 87 16.68 28.70 -1.23
N ALA A 88 16.68 27.55 -1.89
CA ALA A 88 15.73 26.47 -1.62
C ALA A 88 15.87 25.91 -0.18
N ALA A 89 17.09 25.78 0.33
CA ALA A 89 17.31 25.38 1.73
C ALA A 89 16.72 26.39 2.73
N GLU A 90 16.84 27.70 2.48
CA GLU A 90 16.23 28.72 3.35
C GLU A 90 14.69 28.69 3.32
N VAL A 91 14.07 28.28 2.20
CA VAL A 91 12.62 28.05 2.15
C VAL A 91 12.21 26.93 3.11
N LEU A 92 12.94 25.81 3.10
CA LEU A 92 12.69 24.67 4.01
C LEU A 92 12.89 25.06 5.48
N VAL A 93 13.92 25.86 5.78
CA VAL A 93 14.18 26.36 7.13
C VAL A 93 13.06 27.29 7.59
N THR A 94 12.63 28.21 6.72
CA THR A 94 11.52 29.14 7.00
C THR A 94 10.20 28.39 7.20
N ALA A 95 10.00 27.26 6.52
CA ALA A 95 8.86 26.37 6.69
C ALA A 95 8.92 25.46 7.96
N GLY A 96 9.95 25.63 8.79
CA GLY A 96 10.06 25.04 10.12
C GLY A 96 10.96 23.80 10.22
N ILE A 97 11.75 23.48 9.19
CA ILE A 97 12.80 22.46 9.32
C ILE A 97 14.01 23.07 10.05
N PRO A 98 14.54 22.45 11.12
CA PRO A 98 15.72 22.99 11.80
C PRO A 98 16.90 23.13 10.83
N ARG A 99 17.58 24.28 10.84
CA ARG A 99 18.75 24.56 9.96
C ARG A 99 19.84 23.50 10.09
N THR A 100 20.01 22.90 11.27
CA THR A 100 20.96 21.79 11.51
C THR A 100 20.63 20.50 10.77
N ARG A 101 19.41 20.37 10.25
CA ARG A 101 18.96 19.21 9.46
C ARG A 101 18.94 19.49 7.97
N VAL A 102 19.22 20.71 7.52
CA VAL A 102 19.18 21.08 6.09
C VAL A 102 20.59 21.29 5.57
N SER A 103 20.99 20.48 4.60
CA SER A 103 22.22 20.64 3.82
C SER A 103 21.88 21.06 2.39
N PHE A 104 22.81 21.71 1.71
CA PHE A 104 22.65 22.06 0.31
C PHE A 104 23.97 21.89 -0.46
N VAL A 105 23.88 21.45 -1.70
CA VAL A 105 25.01 21.14 -2.58
C VAL A 105 24.69 21.51 -4.03
N ALA A 106 25.71 21.72 -4.84
CA ALA A 106 25.58 21.98 -6.28
C ALA A 106 26.45 21.00 -7.08
N PRO A 107 26.04 19.72 -7.20
CA PRO A 107 26.77 18.73 -7.98
C PRO A 107 26.68 19.05 -9.48
N PRO A 108 27.55 18.43 -10.32
CA PRO A 108 27.44 18.53 -11.78
C PRO A 108 26.03 18.21 -12.29
N GLY A 109 25.61 18.98 -13.28
CA GLY A 109 24.35 18.78 -13.98
C GLY A 109 24.33 17.47 -14.79
N ILE A 110 23.15 17.11 -15.28
CA ILE A 110 23.02 16.04 -16.27
C ILE A 110 23.25 16.69 -17.65
N PRO A 111 24.14 16.16 -18.50
CA PRO A 111 24.31 16.67 -19.86
C PRO A 111 22.98 16.75 -20.60
N ASP A 112 22.75 17.87 -21.30
CA ASP A 112 21.55 18.14 -22.10
C ASP A 112 20.20 18.13 -21.34
N ALA A 113 20.21 18.15 -20.01
CA ALA A 113 19.00 18.27 -19.20
C ALA A 113 18.79 19.71 -18.68
N PRO A 114 17.53 20.16 -18.50
CA PRO A 114 17.27 21.43 -17.83
C PRO A 114 17.77 21.42 -16.39
N GLY A 115 18.11 22.61 -15.89
CA GLY A 115 18.50 22.78 -14.50
C GLY A 115 17.36 22.38 -13.56
N GLN A 116 17.66 21.66 -12.48
CA GLN A 116 16.63 21.21 -11.54
C GLN A 116 17.16 21.08 -10.11
N LEU A 117 16.25 21.11 -9.14
CA LEU A 117 16.51 20.71 -7.76
C LEU A 117 16.20 19.22 -7.57
N GLN A 118 17.06 18.54 -6.81
CA GLN A 118 16.83 17.20 -6.31
C GLN A 118 16.87 17.22 -4.78
N LEU A 119 15.98 16.46 -4.17
CA LEU A 119 15.86 16.37 -2.72
C LEU A 119 16.27 14.96 -2.27
N ALA A 120 17.16 14.90 -1.29
CA ALA A 120 17.57 13.66 -0.64
C ALA A 120 17.37 13.80 0.86
N TYR A 121 17.06 12.70 1.55
CA TYR A 121 16.86 12.69 2.99
C TYR A 121 17.65 11.56 3.64
N VAL A 122 17.99 11.75 4.91
CA VAL A 122 18.65 10.74 5.74
C VAL A 122 17.76 10.43 6.92
N GLU A 123 17.39 9.16 7.05
CA GLU A 123 16.72 8.66 8.24
C GLU A 123 17.76 8.23 9.28
N ARG A 124 17.54 8.59 10.54
CA ARG A 124 18.20 7.93 11.68
C ARG A 124 17.12 7.49 12.67
N PRO A 125 16.44 6.38 12.37
CA PRO A 125 15.45 5.86 13.28
C PRO A 125 16.15 5.23 14.50
N THR A 126 15.48 5.24 15.66
CA THR A 126 15.98 4.64 16.90
C THR A 126 16.03 3.10 16.83
N GLN A 127 15.27 2.53 15.89
CA GLN A 127 15.22 1.10 15.60
C GLN A 127 15.15 0.91 14.08
N PRO A 128 15.68 -0.20 13.53
CA PRO A 128 15.59 -0.46 12.09
C PRO A 128 14.11 -0.54 11.67
N ALA A 129 13.80 0.04 10.51
CA ALA A 129 12.49 -0.15 9.91
C ALA A 129 12.31 -1.62 9.54
N VAL A 130 11.16 -2.19 9.87
CA VAL A 130 10.83 -3.59 9.56
C VAL A 130 9.98 -3.70 8.30
N ALA A 131 9.33 -2.61 7.90
CA ALA A 131 8.58 -2.54 6.66
C ALA A 131 8.57 -1.11 6.11
N ARG A 132 8.18 -0.99 4.85
CA ARG A 132 7.91 0.29 4.19
C ARG A 132 6.57 0.22 3.48
N VAL A 133 5.81 1.30 3.52
CA VAL A 133 4.58 1.43 2.73
C VAL A 133 4.98 1.59 1.27
N ARG A 134 4.72 0.58 0.44
CA ARG A 134 4.97 0.64 -1.00
C ARG A 134 3.90 1.47 -1.71
N THR A 135 2.64 1.20 -1.40
CA THR A 135 1.50 1.97 -1.90
C THR A 135 0.48 2.20 -0.78
N ALA A 136 -0.20 3.33 -0.82
CA ALA A 136 -1.29 3.67 0.07
C ALA A 136 -2.38 4.40 -0.73
N SER A 137 -3.62 3.92 -0.62
CA SER A 137 -4.80 4.48 -1.27
C SER A 137 -5.89 4.65 -0.21
N GLY A 138 -6.59 5.77 -0.21
CA GLY A 138 -7.58 6.08 0.82
C GLY A 138 -6.97 6.18 2.24
N PRO A 139 -7.77 6.03 3.31
CA PRO A 139 -7.28 6.15 4.68
C PRO A 139 -6.37 4.98 5.05
N VAL A 140 -5.07 5.25 5.21
CA VAL A 140 -4.07 4.32 5.74
C VAL A 140 -3.38 5.00 6.92
N SER A 141 -3.24 4.29 8.03
CA SER A 141 -2.61 4.83 9.22
C SER A 141 -1.78 3.78 9.95
N SER A 142 -0.79 4.21 10.73
CA SER A 142 -0.12 3.34 11.68
C SER A 142 0.27 4.04 12.97
N GLY A 143 0.42 3.26 14.04
CA GLY A 143 0.80 3.75 15.36
C GLY A 143 1.17 2.61 16.31
N SER A 144 1.68 2.92 17.50
CA SER A 144 1.94 1.89 18.52
C SER A 144 0.66 1.18 18.99
N GLY A 145 -0.49 1.82 18.84
CA GLY A 145 -1.82 1.27 19.06
C GLY A 145 -2.89 2.23 18.54
N GLU A 146 -4.17 1.88 18.72
CA GLU A 146 -5.31 2.61 18.15
C GLU A 146 -5.39 4.08 18.56
N ALA A 147 -4.92 4.43 19.76
CA ALA A 147 -4.92 5.81 20.26
C ALA A 147 -3.80 6.69 19.67
N ALA A 148 -2.79 6.10 19.02
CA ALA A 148 -1.60 6.81 18.53
C ALA A 148 -1.43 6.69 17.01
N MET A 149 -2.54 6.50 16.28
CA MET A 149 -2.55 6.31 14.83
C MET A 149 -2.22 7.62 14.11
N ARG A 150 -1.32 7.52 13.12
CA ARG A 150 -0.92 8.61 12.25
C ARG A 150 -1.11 8.19 10.80
N SER A 151 -1.54 9.12 9.95
CA SER A 151 -1.69 8.87 8.51
C SER A 151 -0.36 8.42 7.91
N ARG A 152 -0.42 7.46 6.98
CA ARG A 152 0.74 6.90 6.28
C ARG A 152 0.60 7.03 4.78
N LEU A 153 1.69 7.41 4.14
CA LEU A 153 1.80 7.57 2.69
C LEU A 153 2.84 6.59 2.13
N ALA A 154 2.83 6.43 0.81
CA ALA A 154 3.86 5.68 0.10
C ALA A 154 5.26 6.22 0.45
N GLY A 155 6.18 5.30 0.74
CA GLY A 155 7.54 5.57 1.18
C GLY A 155 7.74 5.59 2.69
N ASP A 156 6.67 5.62 3.49
CA ASP A 156 6.79 5.69 4.95
C ASP A 156 7.39 4.42 5.54
N SER A 157 8.42 4.61 6.36
CA SER A 157 9.01 3.54 7.18
C SER A 157 8.07 3.15 8.33
N LEU A 158 7.95 1.85 8.55
CA LEU A 158 7.16 1.22 9.61
C LEU A 158 8.07 0.40 10.51
N TYR A 159 7.70 0.30 11.78
CA TYR A 159 8.56 -0.27 12.81
C TYR A 159 7.88 -1.42 13.56
N ALA A 160 8.71 -2.26 14.19
CA ALA A 160 8.24 -3.33 15.06
C ALA A 160 7.29 -2.78 16.14
N GLY A 161 6.23 -3.54 16.41
CA GLY A 161 5.14 -3.21 17.31
C GLY A 161 4.05 -2.32 16.73
N GLU A 162 4.27 -1.66 15.57
CA GLU A 162 3.24 -0.78 15.00
C GLU A 162 2.02 -1.56 14.49
N LEU A 163 0.83 -1.05 14.79
CA LEU A 163 -0.43 -1.43 14.18
C LEU A 163 -0.62 -0.61 12.91
N VAL A 164 -0.74 -1.27 11.77
CA VAL A 164 -1.10 -0.66 10.48
C VAL A 164 -2.56 -0.95 10.21
N ALA A 165 -3.35 0.08 9.87
CA ALA A 165 -4.78 -0.06 9.63
C ALA A 165 -5.24 0.68 8.36
N THR A 166 -6.21 0.09 7.68
CA THR A 166 -6.91 0.66 6.52
C THR A 166 -8.37 0.98 6.89
N GLY A 167 -8.88 2.10 6.37
CA GLY A 167 -10.29 2.49 6.51
C GLY A 167 -11.22 1.80 5.50
N LYS A 168 -12.47 2.27 5.41
CA LYS A 168 -13.54 1.72 4.55
C LYS A 168 -13.17 1.57 3.07
N ASN A 169 -12.37 2.49 2.54
CA ASN A 169 -11.83 2.42 1.18
C ASN A 169 -10.29 2.38 1.18
N GLY A 170 -9.69 2.17 2.35
CA GLY A 170 -8.25 2.19 2.53
C GLY A 170 -7.62 0.92 1.97
N ARG A 171 -6.49 1.05 1.29
CA ARG A 171 -5.65 -0.08 0.87
C ARG A 171 -4.22 0.29 1.10
N ALA A 172 -3.43 -0.66 1.55
CA ALA A 172 -2.01 -0.47 1.72
C ALA A 172 -1.27 -1.69 1.21
N GLU A 173 -0.13 -1.44 0.59
CA GLU A 173 0.83 -2.48 0.33
C GLU A 173 2.12 -2.17 1.08
N LEU A 174 2.62 -3.17 1.78
CA LEU A 174 3.82 -3.10 2.59
C LEU A 174 4.90 -3.99 1.97
N SER A 175 6.10 -3.45 1.82
CA SER A 175 7.31 -4.25 1.59
C SER A 175 8.01 -4.47 2.94
N LEU A 176 8.10 -5.73 3.36
CA LEU A 176 8.80 -6.12 4.58
C LEU A 176 10.31 -6.15 4.34
N ALA A 177 11.10 -5.97 5.40
CA ALA A 177 12.55 -5.99 5.35
C ALA A 177 13.12 -7.36 4.94
N ASP A 178 12.34 -8.44 5.02
CA ASP A 178 12.72 -9.78 4.55
C ASP A 178 12.43 -10.02 3.05
N GLY A 179 11.92 -9.01 2.35
CA GLY A 179 11.54 -9.08 0.93
C GLY A 179 10.12 -9.56 0.68
N SER A 180 9.35 -9.89 1.71
CA SER A 180 7.94 -10.28 1.57
C SER A 180 7.04 -9.08 1.29
N GLY A 181 5.96 -9.30 0.53
CA GLY A 181 4.89 -8.31 0.29
C GLY A 181 3.64 -8.60 1.12
N VAL A 182 3.04 -7.57 1.71
CA VAL A 182 1.78 -7.68 2.47
C VAL A 182 0.79 -6.64 1.98
N PHE A 183 -0.34 -7.09 1.46
CA PHE A 183 -1.43 -6.26 0.95
C PHE A 183 -2.59 -6.25 1.95
N LEU A 184 -2.92 -5.09 2.49
CA LEU A 184 -4.06 -4.88 3.36
C LEU A 184 -5.26 -4.49 2.51
N SER A 185 -6.34 -5.27 2.60
CA SER A 185 -7.64 -4.92 2.04
C SER A 185 -8.28 -3.76 2.82
N PRO A 186 -9.41 -3.20 2.36
CA PRO A 186 -10.22 -2.30 3.18
C PRO A 186 -10.56 -2.88 4.55
N GLU A 187 -10.72 -1.98 5.53
CA GLU A 187 -11.15 -2.32 6.89
C GLU A 187 -10.31 -3.41 7.55
N SER A 188 -8.99 -3.36 7.33
CA SER A 188 -8.04 -4.34 7.83
C SER A 188 -7.07 -3.69 8.81
N ALA A 189 -6.62 -4.46 9.80
CA ALA A 189 -5.60 -4.01 10.72
C ALA A 189 -4.63 -5.14 11.05
N VAL A 190 -3.34 -4.90 10.86
CA VAL A 190 -2.26 -5.86 11.11
C VAL A 190 -1.18 -5.21 11.97
N ARG A 191 -0.75 -5.90 13.02
CA ARG A 191 0.41 -5.50 13.82
C ARG A 191 1.66 -6.13 13.24
N LEU A 192 2.66 -5.29 13.02
CA LEU A 192 4.01 -5.73 12.69
C LEU A 192 4.67 -6.19 13.98
N GLY A 193 4.68 -7.50 14.24
CA GLY A 193 5.25 -8.05 15.47
C GLY A 193 6.78 -8.09 15.40
N THR A 194 7.32 -9.30 15.48
CA THR A 194 8.77 -9.53 15.35
C THR A 194 9.15 -9.66 13.88
N LEU A 195 10.11 -8.84 13.43
CA LEU A 195 10.85 -9.06 12.20
C LEU A 195 12.35 -9.06 12.52
N GLU A 196 12.92 -10.25 12.54
CA GLU A 196 14.35 -10.47 12.76
C GLU A 196 14.95 -11.12 11.52
N LEU A 197 16.05 -10.57 11.05
CA LEU A 197 16.92 -11.19 10.07
C LEU A 197 18.29 -11.39 10.72
N THR A 198 18.66 -12.64 10.93
CA THR A 198 19.97 -13.02 11.47
C THR A 198 21.05 -12.96 10.39
N ALA A 199 22.32 -12.90 10.81
CA ALA A 199 23.46 -12.93 9.90
C ALA A 199 23.52 -14.24 9.08
N GLU A 200 22.98 -15.32 9.65
CA GLU A 200 22.87 -16.66 9.05
C GLU A 200 21.68 -16.79 8.09
N ARG A 201 21.00 -15.68 7.74
CA ARG A 201 19.79 -15.63 6.89
C ARG A 201 18.59 -16.40 7.44
N GLN A 202 18.61 -16.78 8.71
CA GLN A 202 17.38 -17.19 9.38
C GLN A 202 16.56 -15.95 9.63
N ARG A 203 15.31 -15.99 9.21
CA ARG A 203 14.38 -14.90 9.44
C ARG A 203 13.25 -15.37 10.34
N LYS A 204 12.75 -14.47 11.16
CA LYS A 204 11.55 -14.67 11.96
C LYS A 204 10.62 -13.50 11.70
N VAL A 205 9.52 -13.76 11.02
CA VAL A 205 8.49 -12.77 10.69
C VAL A 205 7.18 -13.20 11.35
N LEU A 206 6.70 -12.38 12.29
CA LEU A 206 5.44 -12.57 12.97
C LEU A 206 4.55 -11.36 12.70
N LEU A 207 3.41 -11.59 12.06
CA LEU A 207 2.38 -10.58 11.80
C LEU A 207 1.12 -10.96 12.58
N ASP A 208 0.53 -10.03 13.32
CA ASP A 208 -0.73 -10.28 14.02
C ASP A 208 -1.88 -9.56 13.29
N LEU A 209 -2.69 -10.31 12.55
CA LEU A 209 -3.90 -9.82 11.92
C LEU A 209 -5.00 -9.67 12.97
N VAL A 210 -5.34 -8.42 13.28
CA VAL A 210 -6.37 -8.08 14.27
C VAL A 210 -7.77 -8.22 13.67
N ARG A 211 -7.96 -7.75 12.44
CA ARG A 211 -9.23 -7.83 11.70
C ARG A 211 -9.01 -7.64 10.20
N GLY A 212 -10.01 -8.05 9.42
CA GLY A 212 -10.05 -7.83 7.98
C GLY A 212 -9.24 -8.86 7.20
N THR A 213 -8.61 -8.47 6.11
CA THR A 213 -7.93 -9.37 5.17
C THR A 213 -6.53 -8.86 4.83
N VAL A 214 -5.55 -9.77 4.91
CA VAL A 214 -4.22 -9.57 4.34
C VAL A 214 -3.95 -10.63 3.26
N GLU A 215 -3.50 -10.18 2.09
CA GLU A 215 -2.85 -11.06 1.12
C GLU A 215 -1.34 -10.93 1.31
N THR A 216 -0.64 -12.06 1.43
CA THR A 216 0.79 -12.09 1.69
C THR A 216 1.48 -12.88 0.59
N GLU A 217 2.52 -12.27 0.02
CA GLU A 217 3.51 -12.93 -0.82
C GLU A 217 4.78 -13.08 0.02
N ALA A 218 4.87 -14.21 0.71
CA ALA A 218 6.01 -14.50 1.58
C ALA A 218 7.21 -14.91 0.72
N ALA A 219 8.31 -14.16 0.82
CA ALA A 219 9.55 -14.51 0.13
C ALA A 219 10.00 -15.94 0.54
N PRO A 220 10.78 -16.69 -0.25
CA PRO A 220 11.26 -18.01 0.16
C PRO A 220 12.13 -17.94 1.43
N GLY A 221 11.94 -18.90 2.35
CA GLY A 221 12.69 -19.00 3.60
C GLY A 221 13.70 -20.15 3.60
N GLY A 222 14.89 -19.90 4.15
CA GLY A 222 15.87 -20.94 4.45
C GLY A 222 15.43 -21.89 5.57
N THR A 223 16.24 -22.91 5.85
CA THR A 223 15.97 -23.82 6.98
C THR A 223 16.08 -23.08 8.31
N GLY A 224 15.07 -23.26 9.17
CA GLY A 224 14.95 -22.54 10.44
C GLY A 224 14.24 -21.19 10.34
N SER A 225 13.90 -20.72 9.13
CA SER A 225 13.12 -19.49 8.97
C SER A 225 11.66 -19.71 9.30
N VAL A 226 11.07 -18.75 10.01
CA VAL A 226 9.67 -18.73 10.42
C VAL A 226 8.98 -17.52 9.78
N PHE A 227 7.84 -17.76 9.14
CA PHE A 227 6.92 -16.72 8.72
C PHE A 227 5.52 -17.14 9.16
N GLU A 228 4.91 -16.34 10.04
CA GLU A 228 3.59 -16.60 10.59
C GLU A 228 2.70 -15.36 10.47
N VAL A 229 1.47 -15.58 10.01
CA VAL A 229 0.37 -14.64 10.22
C VAL A 229 -0.52 -15.23 11.30
N ARG A 230 -0.56 -14.55 12.44
CA ARG A 230 -1.35 -14.92 13.60
C ARG A 230 -2.65 -14.15 13.59
N THR A 231 -3.69 -14.81 14.01
CA THR A 231 -4.99 -14.19 14.27
C THR A 231 -5.40 -14.45 15.70
N ARG A 232 -6.58 -13.97 16.10
CA ARG A 232 -7.12 -14.27 17.45
C ARG A 232 -7.27 -15.76 17.71
N GLY A 233 -7.58 -16.55 16.69
CA GLY A 233 -7.96 -17.96 16.84
C GLY A 233 -7.01 -18.96 16.18
N ALA A 234 -6.05 -18.52 15.37
CA ALA A 234 -5.25 -19.43 14.56
C ALA A 234 -3.88 -18.85 14.17
N VAL A 235 -2.99 -19.73 13.69
CA VAL A 235 -1.69 -19.37 13.13
C VAL A 235 -1.58 -19.95 11.73
N ALA A 236 -1.28 -19.09 10.75
CA ALA A 236 -0.94 -19.47 9.39
C ALA A 236 0.59 -19.42 9.21
N GLY A 237 1.24 -20.58 9.30
CA GLY A 237 2.68 -20.74 9.17
C GLY A 237 3.08 -21.17 7.76
N VAL A 238 4.11 -20.53 7.20
CA VAL A 238 4.45 -20.71 5.79
C VAL A 238 5.94 -20.78 5.48
N ARG A 239 6.27 -21.43 4.37
CA ARG A 239 7.63 -21.48 3.80
C ARG A 239 7.61 -21.11 2.31
N GLY A 240 7.48 -19.82 2.02
CA GLY A 240 7.41 -19.29 0.65
C GLY A 240 6.08 -19.63 -0.03
N THR A 241 5.18 -18.66 -0.14
CA THR A 241 3.80 -18.90 -0.60
C THR A 241 3.09 -17.58 -0.87
N ARG A 242 2.08 -17.63 -1.73
CA ARG A 242 1.10 -16.56 -1.90
C ARG A 242 -0.24 -17.03 -1.33
N PHE A 243 -0.74 -16.32 -0.34
CA PHE A 243 -1.93 -16.72 0.40
C PHE A 243 -2.68 -15.51 0.96
N ARG A 244 -3.94 -15.73 1.34
CA ARG A 244 -4.77 -14.75 2.02
C ARG A 244 -5.14 -15.26 3.39
N VAL A 245 -5.14 -14.37 4.37
CA VAL A 245 -5.65 -14.63 5.71
C VAL A 245 -6.73 -13.60 6.00
N VAL A 246 -7.88 -14.10 6.43
CA VAL A 246 -9.03 -13.28 6.85
C VAL A 246 -9.30 -13.53 8.31
N GLN A 247 -9.44 -12.44 9.07
CA GLN A 247 -9.90 -12.46 10.45
C GLN A 247 -11.28 -11.80 10.52
N GLN A 248 -12.28 -12.62 10.81
CA GLN A 248 -13.67 -12.19 11.00
C GLN A 248 -13.89 -11.69 12.44
N GLU A 249 -14.92 -10.87 12.63
CA GLU A 249 -15.26 -10.28 13.93
C GLU A 249 -15.68 -11.31 14.98
N ASP A 250 -16.30 -12.41 14.55
CA ASP A 250 -16.70 -13.54 15.38
C ASP A 250 -15.49 -14.38 15.89
N GLY A 251 -14.27 -14.03 15.48
CA GLY A 251 -13.05 -14.75 15.82
C GLY A 251 -12.63 -15.78 14.77
N THR A 252 -13.48 -16.09 13.79
CA THR A 252 -13.19 -17.06 12.74
C THR A 252 -12.04 -16.58 11.86
N SER A 253 -11.08 -17.46 11.63
CA SER A 253 -9.96 -17.24 10.73
C SER A 253 -10.11 -18.10 9.48
N ARG A 254 -9.82 -17.54 8.33
CA ARG A 254 -9.86 -18.26 7.04
C ARG A 254 -8.57 -18.05 6.29
N VAL A 255 -8.03 -19.14 5.74
CA VAL A 255 -6.84 -19.14 4.90
C VAL A 255 -7.21 -19.60 3.51
N GLU A 256 -6.68 -18.92 2.50
CA GLU A 256 -6.78 -19.31 1.08
C GLU A 256 -5.37 -19.33 0.50
N THR A 257 -4.92 -20.51 0.08
CA THR A 257 -3.56 -20.66 -0.47
C THR A 257 -3.64 -20.61 -2.00
N LEU A 258 -3.04 -19.57 -2.59
CA LEU A 258 -3.03 -19.40 -4.05
C LEU A 258 -1.86 -20.17 -4.67
N GLU A 259 -0.70 -20.12 -4.04
CA GLU A 259 0.54 -20.78 -4.47
C GLU A 259 1.30 -21.33 -3.26
N GLY A 260 1.95 -22.48 -3.39
CA GLY A 260 2.71 -23.11 -2.30
C GLY A 260 1.81 -23.85 -1.30
N LYS A 261 2.13 -23.72 -0.02
CA LYS A 261 1.44 -24.44 1.07
C LYS A 261 1.48 -23.64 2.38
N VAL A 262 0.35 -23.61 3.09
CA VAL A 262 0.19 -22.97 4.39
C VAL A 262 -0.22 -24.01 5.42
N ALA A 263 0.45 -24.05 6.57
CA ALA A 263 -0.02 -24.80 7.72
C ALA A 263 -0.95 -23.89 8.53
N LEU A 264 -2.24 -24.23 8.63
CA LEU A 264 -3.20 -23.53 9.48
C LEU A 264 -3.35 -24.31 10.78
N GLY A 265 -2.96 -23.70 11.91
CA GLY A 265 -2.98 -24.31 13.22
C GLY A 265 -3.86 -23.59 14.23
N VAL A 266 -4.44 -24.36 15.16
CA VAL A 266 -5.10 -23.92 16.39
C VAL A 266 -4.59 -24.82 17.52
N ASP A 267 -3.89 -24.26 18.51
CA ASP A 267 -3.23 -25.00 19.58
C ASP A 267 -2.41 -26.21 19.06
N ALA A 268 -2.80 -27.44 19.41
CA ALA A 268 -2.14 -28.68 19.00
C ALA A 268 -2.66 -29.26 17.66
N ALA A 269 -3.73 -28.70 17.09
CA ALA A 269 -4.30 -29.17 15.83
C ALA A 269 -3.79 -28.31 14.66
N SER A 270 -3.38 -28.95 13.56
CA SER A 270 -2.92 -28.26 12.35
C SER A 270 -3.39 -29.00 11.11
N VAL A 271 -3.65 -28.23 10.05
CA VAL A 271 -3.98 -28.76 8.73
C VAL A 271 -3.12 -28.10 7.66
N ASP A 272 -2.61 -28.91 6.73
CA ASP A 272 -1.87 -28.41 5.57
C ASP A 272 -2.88 -27.97 4.49
N VAL A 273 -2.80 -26.70 4.09
CA VAL A 273 -3.62 -26.09 3.04
C VAL A 273 -2.72 -25.87 1.83
N GLY A 274 -2.87 -26.69 0.80
CA GLY A 274 -2.12 -26.58 -0.45
C GLY A 274 -2.66 -25.52 -1.40
N ALA A 275 -1.89 -25.19 -2.43
CA ALA A 275 -2.31 -24.30 -3.51
C ALA A 275 -3.67 -24.72 -4.12
N GLY A 276 -4.57 -23.75 -4.25
CA GLY A 276 -5.94 -23.94 -4.76
C GLY A 276 -6.92 -24.41 -3.70
N TYR A 277 -6.52 -24.46 -2.43
CA TYR A 277 -7.38 -24.83 -1.33
C TYR A 277 -7.49 -23.72 -0.29
N GLY A 278 -8.59 -23.73 0.46
CA GLY A 278 -8.79 -22.93 1.64
C GLY A 278 -9.20 -23.78 2.83
N SER A 279 -8.93 -23.28 4.03
CA SER A 279 -9.44 -23.86 5.28
C SER A 279 -9.88 -22.74 6.22
N ARG A 280 -10.72 -23.09 7.19
CA ARG A 280 -11.30 -22.19 8.19
C ARG A 280 -11.06 -22.78 9.58
N ALA A 281 -10.69 -21.91 10.50
CA ALA A 281 -10.49 -22.22 11.90
C ALA A 281 -11.42 -21.33 12.72
N LYS A 282 -12.33 -21.93 13.48
CA LYS A 282 -13.12 -21.21 14.49
C LYS A 282 -12.34 -21.18 15.81
N PRO A 283 -12.54 -20.17 16.66
CA PRO A 283 -11.87 -20.10 17.96
C PRO A 283 -12.03 -21.39 18.76
N ALA A 284 -10.92 -21.91 19.29
CA ALA A 284 -10.86 -23.14 20.09
C ALA A 284 -11.41 -24.41 19.41
N GLN A 285 -11.47 -24.43 18.07
CA GLN A 285 -11.85 -25.61 17.29
C GLN A 285 -10.71 -25.99 16.35
N ALA A 286 -10.56 -27.30 16.09
CA ALA A 286 -9.62 -27.75 15.09
C ALA A 286 -9.95 -27.14 13.72
N PRO A 287 -8.94 -26.79 12.89
CA PRO A 287 -9.17 -26.34 11.53
C PRO A 287 -10.04 -27.31 10.72
N GLU A 288 -10.95 -26.78 9.91
CA GLU A 288 -11.73 -27.56 8.96
C GLU A 288 -10.81 -28.22 7.92
N ALA A 289 -11.24 -29.37 7.38
CA ALA A 289 -10.53 -30.00 6.26
C ALA A 289 -10.43 -29.02 5.07
N PRO A 290 -9.31 -28.99 4.32
CA PRO A 290 -9.15 -28.07 3.21
C PRO A 290 -10.18 -28.36 2.12
N ARG A 291 -10.72 -27.29 1.52
CA ARG A 291 -11.68 -27.34 0.41
C ARG A 291 -11.12 -26.62 -0.80
N ALA A 292 -11.50 -27.07 -1.99
CA ALA A 292 -11.07 -26.42 -3.23
C ALA A 292 -11.64 -25.00 -3.32
N LEU A 293 -10.78 -24.04 -3.68
CA LEU A 293 -11.18 -22.68 -4.02
C LEU A 293 -11.87 -22.67 -5.39
N LEU A 294 -12.77 -21.71 -5.59
CA LEU A 294 -13.45 -21.54 -6.87
C LEU A 294 -12.44 -21.19 -7.98
N ALA A 295 -12.70 -21.73 -9.18
CA ALA A 295 -11.91 -21.45 -10.37
C ALA A 295 -12.01 -19.97 -10.77
N ALA A 296 -10.98 -19.49 -11.46
CA ALA A 296 -10.94 -18.14 -11.99
C ALA A 296 -12.10 -17.88 -12.97
N PRO A 297 -12.90 -16.81 -12.77
CA PRO A 297 -13.92 -16.42 -13.75
C PRO A 297 -13.33 -16.16 -15.13
N VAL A 298 -14.03 -16.58 -16.19
CA VAL A 298 -13.64 -16.30 -17.57
C VAL A 298 -14.33 -15.02 -18.02
N LEU A 299 -13.55 -13.96 -18.23
CA LEU A 299 -14.07 -12.67 -18.68
C LEU A 299 -14.49 -12.74 -20.16
N GLU A 300 -15.65 -12.17 -20.48
CA GLU A 300 -16.21 -12.15 -21.82
C GLU A 300 -16.00 -10.78 -22.47
N GLN A 301 -16.49 -9.70 -21.85
CA GLN A 301 -16.35 -8.33 -22.34
C GLN A 301 -16.36 -7.31 -21.18
N PRO A 302 -15.72 -6.14 -21.34
CA PRO A 302 -14.81 -5.77 -22.42
C PRO A 302 -13.45 -6.45 -22.29
N ARG A 303 -12.85 -6.86 -23.43
CA ARG A 303 -11.49 -7.45 -23.46
C ARG A 303 -10.40 -6.43 -23.83
N GLY A 304 -10.80 -5.21 -24.13
CA GLY A 304 -10.00 -4.14 -24.73
C GLY A 304 -10.89 -3.18 -25.51
N GLY A 305 -10.35 -2.03 -25.90
CA GLY A 305 -11.01 -1.09 -26.82
C GLY A 305 -11.58 0.16 -26.15
N VAL A 306 -12.05 1.07 -27.00
CA VAL A 306 -12.58 2.38 -26.61
C VAL A 306 -14.10 2.32 -26.61
N TYR A 307 -14.71 2.80 -25.53
CA TYR A 307 -16.16 2.81 -25.34
C TYR A 307 -16.65 4.23 -25.05
N PRO A 308 -17.78 4.66 -25.63
CA PRO A 308 -18.29 6.02 -25.44
C PRO A 308 -18.75 6.30 -24.00
N THR A 309 -19.11 5.25 -23.26
CA THR A 309 -19.52 5.29 -21.85
C THR A 309 -18.97 4.06 -21.12
N VAL A 310 -19.09 4.02 -19.79
CA VAL A 310 -18.67 2.87 -18.97
C VAL A 310 -19.40 1.60 -19.44
N PRO A 311 -18.71 0.62 -20.04
CA PRO A 311 -19.35 -0.60 -20.50
C PRO A 311 -19.75 -1.49 -19.32
N ALA A 312 -20.75 -2.34 -19.54
CA ALA A 312 -21.02 -3.43 -18.60
C ALA A 312 -19.88 -4.46 -18.67
N LEU A 313 -19.42 -4.89 -17.49
CA LEU A 313 -18.44 -5.95 -17.34
C LEU A 313 -19.18 -7.30 -17.29
N VAL A 314 -18.83 -8.24 -18.16
CA VAL A 314 -19.53 -9.52 -18.34
C VAL A 314 -18.52 -10.66 -18.29
N TRP A 315 -18.86 -11.71 -17.55
CA TRP A 315 -18.05 -12.92 -17.40
C TRP A 315 -18.92 -14.17 -17.42
N LYS A 316 -18.29 -15.35 -17.44
CA LYS A 316 -19.02 -16.62 -17.30
C LYS A 316 -19.31 -16.92 -15.85
N ALA A 317 -20.52 -17.42 -15.57
CA ALA A 317 -20.87 -17.89 -14.23
C ALA A 317 -19.93 -19.02 -13.80
N VAL A 318 -19.44 -18.95 -12.56
CA VAL A 318 -18.59 -19.96 -11.93
C VAL A 318 -19.47 -20.85 -11.04
N PRO A 319 -19.52 -22.17 -11.28
CA PRO A 319 -20.27 -23.09 -10.43
C PRO A 319 -19.86 -22.96 -8.96
N GLY A 320 -20.84 -22.88 -8.06
CA GLY A 320 -20.61 -22.70 -6.62
C GLY A 320 -20.42 -21.25 -6.15
N ALA A 321 -20.26 -20.29 -7.06
CA ALA A 321 -20.19 -18.88 -6.70
C ALA A 321 -21.54 -18.38 -6.15
N LYS A 322 -21.49 -17.69 -5.01
CA LYS A 322 -22.62 -16.95 -4.44
C LYS A 322 -22.58 -15.48 -4.75
N VAL A 323 -21.38 -14.91 -4.81
CA VAL A 323 -21.15 -13.52 -5.18
C VAL A 323 -19.83 -13.41 -5.94
N TYR A 324 -19.71 -12.38 -6.76
CA TYR A 324 -18.48 -12.01 -7.44
C TYR A 324 -17.97 -10.70 -6.88
N ARG A 325 -16.69 -10.66 -6.54
CA ARG A 325 -15.97 -9.40 -6.28
C ARG A 325 -15.34 -8.94 -7.59
N VAL A 326 -15.84 -7.82 -8.10
CA VAL A 326 -15.30 -7.15 -9.28
C VAL A 326 -14.36 -6.05 -8.82
N GLU A 327 -13.12 -6.11 -9.26
CA GLU A 327 -12.12 -5.09 -8.96
C GLU A 327 -11.81 -4.28 -10.22
N VAL A 328 -11.80 -2.95 -10.10
CA VAL A 328 -11.45 -2.01 -11.18
C VAL A 328 -10.39 -1.04 -10.67
N ALA A 329 -9.34 -0.84 -11.45
CA ALA A 329 -8.19 0.00 -11.10
C ALA A 329 -7.72 0.83 -12.31
N SER A 330 -7.01 1.92 -12.05
CA SER A 330 -6.38 2.75 -13.09
C SER A 330 -5.03 2.19 -13.59
N SER A 331 -4.51 1.13 -12.94
CA SER A 331 -3.26 0.46 -13.30
C SER A 331 -3.41 -1.05 -13.39
N ALA A 332 -2.59 -1.69 -14.25
CA ALA A 332 -2.65 -3.12 -14.52
C ALA A 332 -2.19 -4.00 -13.36
N ASP A 333 -1.36 -3.45 -12.47
CA ASP A 333 -0.87 -4.12 -11.26
C ASP A 333 -1.84 -3.97 -10.08
N PHE A 334 -2.95 -3.24 -10.24
CA PHE A 334 -3.91 -2.92 -9.18
C PHE A 334 -3.24 -2.23 -7.97
N ALA A 335 -2.16 -1.49 -8.23
CA ALA A 335 -1.54 -0.61 -7.25
C ALA A 335 -2.42 0.61 -6.98
N GLY A 336 -2.50 1.05 -5.71
CA GLY A 336 -3.23 2.24 -5.33
C GLY A 336 -4.76 2.07 -5.31
N ASP A 337 -5.47 2.97 -5.98
CA ASP A 337 -6.93 3.10 -5.92
C ASP A 337 -7.63 1.99 -6.71
N VAL A 338 -8.13 0.99 -5.97
CA VAL A 338 -8.91 -0.12 -6.53
C VAL A 338 -10.35 -0.05 -6.02
N LYS A 339 -11.29 0.10 -6.94
CA LYS A 339 -12.72 0.02 -6.66
C LYS A 339 -13.13 -1.44 -6.61
N VAL A 340 -13.80 -1.85 -5.54
CA VAL A 340 -14.37 -3.19 -5.40
C VAL A 340 -15.86 -3.09 -5.24
N GLN A 341 -16.54 -3.86 -6.06
CA GLN A 341 -17.99 -3.97 -6.07
C GLN A 341 -18.37 -5.44 -6.07
N GLU A 342 -19.50 -5.74 -5.45
CA GLU A 342 -20.06 -7.09 -5.42
C GLU A 342 -21.19 -7.22 -6.44
N SER A 343 -21.27 -8.36 -7.10
CA SER A 343 -22.40 -8.72 -7.95
C SER A 343 -22.83 -10.16 -7.71
N ALA A 344 -24.14 -10.38 -7.59
CA ALA A 344 -24.72 -11.72 -7.48
C ALA A 344 -24.88 -12.41 -8.85
N THR A 345 -24.80 -11.65 -9.95
CA THR A 345 -24.95 -12.14 -11.32
C THR A 345 -23.63 -11.97 -12.07
N PRO A 346 -23.42 -12.68 -13.20
CA PRO A 346 -22.15 -12.62 -13.92
C PRO A 346 -22.00 -11.35 -14.79
N THR A 347 -22.53 -10.23 -14.31
CA THR A 347 -22.49 -8.92 -14.96
C THR A 347 -22.44 -7.81 -13.91
N LEU A 348 -21.78 -6.69 -14.25
CA LEU A 348 -21.78 -5.47 -13.45
C LEU A 348 -21.73 -4.22 -14.34
N SER A 349 -22.64 -3.28 -14.12
CA SER A 349 -22.67 -1.98 -14.80
C SER A 349 -22.17 -0.86 -13.88
N GLY A 350 -21.67 0.25 -14.44
CA GLY A 350 -21.21 1.40 -13.66
C GLY A 350 -19.94 1.14 -12.85
N ALA A 351 -19.07 0.25 -13.33
CA ALA A 351 -17.92 -0.24 -12.57
C ALA A 351 -16.78 0.79 -12.42
N ALA A 352 -16.70 1.77 -13.32
CA ALA A 352 -15.66 2.80 -13.37
C ALA A 352 -16.23 4.22 -13.14
N PRO A 353 -15.47 5.14 -12.52
CA PRO A 353 -15.97 6.45 -12.10
C PRO A 353 -16.04 7.51 -13.21
N GLY A 354 -15.44 7.28 -14.39
CA GLY A 354 -15.43 8.27 -15.46
C GLY A 354 -14.42 7.96 -16.58
N PRO A 355 -14.06 8.97 -17.38
CA PRO A 355 -13.07 8.84 -18.44
C PRO A 355 -11.72 8.28 -17.98
N GLY A 356 -10.99 7.67 -18.91
CA GLY A 356 -9.66 7.12 -18.68
C GLY A 356 -9.55 5.64 -19.05
N LYS A 357 -8.33 5.12 -18.86
CA LYS A 357 -8.02 3.70 -19.04
C LYS A 357 -8.24 2.96 -17.72
N TRP A 358 -9.01 1.88 -17.80
CA TRP A 358 -9.37 1.08 -16.64
C TRP A 358 -8.98 -0.38 -16.86
N PHE A 359 -8.46 -1.00 -15.80
CA PHE A 359 -8.14 -2.42 -15.72
C PHE A 359 -9.12 -3.09 -14.77
N TRP A 360 -9.57 -4.29 -15.10
CA TRP A 360 -10.56 -4.99 -14.29
C TRP A 360 -10.29 -6.50 -14.21
N ARG A 361 -10.69 -7.07 -13.07
CA ARG A 361 -10.66 -8.51 -12.80
C ARG A 361 -11.83 -8.91 -11.91
N VAL A 362 -12.17 -10.19 -11.92
CA VAL A 362 -13.27 -10.75 -11.13
C VAL A 362 -12.76 -11.92 -10.30
N LEU A 363 -13.19 -11.99 -9.04
CA LEU A 363 -12.99 -13.13 -8.15
C LEU A 363 -14.35 -13.71 -7.77
N ALA A 364 -14.53 -15.02 -7.93
CA ALA A 364 -15.72 -15.70 -7.43
C ALA A 364 -15.59 -15.96 -5.93
N VAL A 365 -16.68 -15.83 -5.19
CA VAL A 365 -16.75 -16.09 -3.75
C VAL A 365 -17.83 -17.13 -3.48
N ASP A 366 -17.51 -18.17 -2.71
CA ASP A 366 -18.45 -19.24 -2.37
C ASP A 366 -19.41 -18.84 -1.22
N ALA A 367 -20.29 -19.77 -0.83
CA ALA A 367 -21.28 -19.54 0.23
C ALA A 367 -20.67 -19.39 1.63
N ASP A 368 -19.44 -19.88 1.82
CA ASP A 368 -18.68 -19.83 3.06
C ASP A 368 -17.74 -18.62 3.10
N GLY A 369 -17.76 -17.79 2.06
CA GLY A 369 -16.97 -16.58 1.92
C GLY A 369 -15.54 -16.81 1.44
N PHE A 370 -15.17 -18.01 0.97
CA PHE A 370 -13.86 -18.26 0.35
C PHE A 370 -13.80 -17.58 -1.02
N VAL A 371 -12.76 -16.78 -1.21
CA VAL A 371 -12.45 -16.06 -2.44
C VAL A 371 -11.55 -16.92 -3.31
N GLY A 372 -12.03 -17.23 -4.51
CA GLY A 372 -11.32 -18.02 -5.50
C GLY A 372 -10.14 -17.32 -6.16
N TYR A 373 -9.66 -17.93 -7.24
CA TYR A 373 -8.62 -17.34 -8.07
C TYR A 373 -9.13 -16.09 -8.81
N PRO A 374 -8.29 -15.05 -8.96
CA PRO A 374 -8.63 -13.93 -9.81
C PRO A 374 -8.68 -14.36 -11.28
N SER A 375 -9.60 -13.76 -12.04
CA SER A 375 -9.59 -13.83 -13.50
C SER A 375 -8.30 -13.27 -14.10
N LYS A 376 -8.09 -13.50 -15.39
CA LYS A 376 -7.18 -12.64 -16.18
C LYS A 376 -7.62 -11.18 -16.06
N ILE A 377 -6.67 -10.27 -16.22
CA ILE A 377 -6.91 -8.83 -16.22
C ILE A 377 -7.21 -8.41 -17.65
N PHE A 378 -8.33 -7.72 -17.85
CA PHE A 378 -8.64 -7.01 -19.09
C PHE A 378 -8.71 -5.51 -18.85
N SER A 379 -8.74 -4.73 -19.93
CA SER A 379 -8.85 -3.28 -19.86
C SER A 379 -9.89 -2.74 -20.82
N PHE A 380 -10.27 -1.49 -20.63
CA PHE A 380 -11.06 -0.70 -21.57
C PHE A 380 -10.74 0.79 -21.37
N ASP A 381 -11.05 1.60 -22.38
CA ASP A 381 -10.80 3.03 -22.39
C ASP A 381 -12.10 3.80 -22.57
N ILE A 382 -12.28 4.89 -21.83
CA ILE A 382 -13.40 5.83 -21.99
C ILE A 382 -12.81 7.19 -22.37
N PRO A 383 -13.17 7.77 -23.53
CA PRO A 383 -12.72 9.11 -23.93
C PRO A 383 -13.10 10.19 -22.92
N GLY A 384 -12.22 11.19 -22.77
CA GLY A 384 -12.40 12.36 -21.90
C GLY A 384 -13.21 13.48 -22.52
#